data_AF-A0A959PJL6-F1
#
_entry.id   AF-A0A959PJL6-F1
#
_cell.length_a   1.000
_cell.length_b   1.000
_cell.length_c   1.000
_cell.angle_alpha   90.00
_cell.angle_beta   90.00
_cell.angle_gamma   90.00
#
_symmetry.space_group_name_H-M   'P 1'
#
loop_
_entity.id
_entity.type
_entity.pdbx_description
1 polymer ?
#
loop_
_entity_poly.entity_id
_entity_poly.type
_entity_poly.pdbx_seq_one_letter_code
_entity_poly.pdbx_strand_id
1 'polypeptide(L)'
;MTTKEVRNLIGQGKLDKAIKAMELMAENQDNNDAANAVILQSAQYYQNERNNLQGTITGANYNMTRAKIANALLYSLDDLQDDDTREEAAGVQTHTIVDNLVDATKPSGSKTVLFLASNPSQTGKLQLTHEFARLSQQLQDSDFKPKMEDAITFTNLQKFILQEKPGIVHFSGHGEKLGAEVKDALSRGGLNIDDENQTVDTGIILFSEDLREPFLVSTDVIGHLFKSMVKIQNVPIETVIFNSCHSEAQAQAVSQYVPNVIGTSYAVKDNAAIAFSTSFYLGLAQGQNVLQAVNLGVGNAMAYNEPIDRFVLYQNGEKVDL
;
A
#
# COMPACT_ATOMS: atom_id res chain seq x y z
N MET A 1 -23.36 -21.02 -22.19
CA MET A 1 -23.88 -20.53 -20.88
C MET A 1 -23.64 -19.04 -20.88
N THR A 2 -24.62 -18.22 -20.49
CA THR A 2 -24.52 -16.76 -20.56
C THR A 2 -23.72 -16.18 -19.40
N THR A 3 -23.17 -14.98 -19.54
CA THR A 3 -22.46 -14.27 -18.44
C THR A 3 -23.38 -14.05 -17.23
N LYS A 4 -24.69 -13.83 -17.44
CA LYS A 4 -25.69 -13.73 -16.36
C LYS A 4 -25.85 -15.04 -15.57
N GLU A 5 -25.81 -16.18 -16.26
CA GLU A 5 -25.85 -17.50 -15.61
C GLU A 5 -24.57 -17.79 -14.82
N VAL A 6 -23.41 -17.42 -15.35
CA VAL A 6 -22.12 -17.52 -14.63
C VAL A 6 -22.14 -16.68 -13.35
N ARG A 7 -22.61 -15.43 -13.43
CA ARG A 7 -22.73 -14.52 -12.27
C ARG A 7 -23.62 -15.10 -11.17
N ASN A 8 -24.71 -15.76 -11.55
CA ASN A 8 -25.60 -16.45 -10.60
C ASN A 8 -24.93 -17.68 -9.95
N LEU A 9 -24.12 -18.44 -10.68
CA LEU A 9 -23.35 -19.55 -10.10
C LEU A 9 -22.32 -19.05 -9.08
N ILE A 10 -21.64 -17.94 -9.37
CA ILE A 10 -20.69 -17.31 -8.44
C ILE A 10 -21.42 -16.85 -7.17
N GLY A 11 -22.56 -16.16 -7.31
CA GLY A 11 -23.37 -15.72 -6.17
C GLY A 11 -23.92 -16.87 -5.30
N GLN A 12 -24.12 -18.05 -5.88
CA GLN A 12 -24.52 -19.27 -5.17
C GLN A 12 -23.33 -20.05 -4.58
N GLY A 13 -22.10 -19.56 -4.73
CA GLY A 13 -20.88 -20.21 -4.26
C GLY A 13 -20.48 -21.47 -5.05
N LYS A 14 -21.08 -21.69 -6.24
CA LYS A 14 -20.79 -22.81 -7.16
C LYS A 14 -19.62 -22.49 -8.09
N LEU A 15 -18.48 -22.17 -7.48
CA LEU A 15 -17.29 -21.66 -8.17
C LEU A 15 -16.68 -22.66 -9.16
N ASP A 16 -16.76 -23.96 -8.88
CA ASP A 16 -16.33 -25.03 -9.80
C ASP A 16 -17.08 -24.99 -11.14
N LYS A 17 -18.40 -24.73 -11.09
CA LYS A 17 -19.24 -24.62 -12.28
C LYS A 17 -19.05 -23.30 -13.00
N ALA A 18 -18.85 -22.22 -12.25
CA ALA A 18 -18.56 -20.90 -12.81
C ALA A 18 -17.23 -20.88 -13.57
N ILE A 19 -16.16 -21.42 -12.97
CA ILE A 19 -14.83 -21.51 -13.58
C ILE A 19 -14.87 -22.29 -14.89
N LYS A 20 -15.47 -23.50 -14.89
CA LYS A 20 -15.57 -24.30 -16.12
C LYS A 20 -16.33 -23.58 -17.24
N ALA A 21 -17.37 -22.84 -16.89
CA ALA A 21 -18.12 -22.07 -17.88
C ALA A 21 -17.29 -20.91 -18.42
N MET A 22 -16.53 -20.22 -17.58
CA MET A 22 -15.64 -19.14 -18.00
C MET A 22 -14.46 -19.64 -18.82
N GLU A 23 -13.87 -20.80 -18.50
CA GLU A 23 -12.82 -21.44 -19.31
C GLU A 23 -13.33 -21.74 -20.73
N LEU A 24 -14.55 -22.29 -20.86
CA LEU A 24 -15.19 -22.53 -22.15
C LEU A 24 -15.55 -21.24 -22.91
N MET A 25 -15.85 -20.15 -22.21
CA MET A 25 -16.11 -18.84 -22.83
C MET A 25 -14.81 -18.20 -23.31
N ALA A 26 -13.73 -18.35 -22.55
CA ALA A 26 -12.39 -17.87 -22.87
C ALA A 26 -11.75 -18.61 -24.06
N GLU A 27 -12.07 -19.90 -24.27
CA GLU A 27 -11.60 -20.66 -25.45
C GLU A 27 -12.16 -20.13 -26.79
N ASN A 28 -13.22 -19.31 -26.77
CA ASN A 28 -13.90 -18.80 -27.95
C ASN A 28 -13.60 -17.31 -28.26
N GLN A 29 -12.70 -16.65 -27.52
CA GLN A 29 -12.34 -15.25 -27.74
C GLN A 29 -10.83 -15.06 -27.93
N ASP A 30 -10.42 -14.21 -28.88
CA ASP A 30 -9.02 -13.81 -29.14
C ASP A 30 -8.40 -12.93 -28.01
N ASN A 31 -9.11 -12.74 -26.89
CA ASN A 31 -8.70 -11.86 -25.80
C ASN A 31 -7.85 -12.63 -24.75
N ASN A 32 -6.54 -12.55 -24.91
CA ASN A 32 -5.56 -13.27 -24.07
C ASN A 32 -5.64 -12.90 -22.58
N ASP A 33 -6.02 -11.68 -22.21
CA ASP A 33 -5.86 -11.20 -20.83
C ASP A 33 -6.97 -11.72 -19.89
N ALA A 34 -8.22 -11.69 -20.35
CA ALA A 34 -9.34 -12.26 -19.60
C ALA A 34 -9.23 -13.79 -19.51
N ALA A 35 -8.77 -14.45 -20.58
CA ALA A 35 -8.51 -15.89 -20.60
C ALA A 35 -7.40 -16.28 -19.61
N ASN A 36 -6.29 -15.54 -19.59
CA ASN A 36 -5.18 -15.76 -18.66
C ASN A 36 -5.59 -15.53 -17.20
N ALA A 37 -6.44 -14.53 -16.94
CA ALA A 37 -6.99 -14.28 -15.62
C ALA A 37 -7.85 -15.46 -15.13
N VAL A 38 -8.73 -15.99 -15.97
CA VAL A 38 -9.57 -17.16 -15.65
C VAL A 38 -8.72 -18.40 -15.35
N ILE A 39 -7.66 -18.66 -16.13
CA ILE A 39 -6.72 -19.77 -15.91
C ILE A 39 -6.00 -19.63 -14.56
N LEU A 40 -5.54 -18.42 -14.21
CA LEU A 40 -4.86 -18.20 -12.93
C LEU A 40 -5.82 -18.40 -11.75
N GLN A 41 -7.05 -17.89 -11.85
CA GLN A 41 -8.06 -18.07 -10.81
C GLN A 41 -8.48 -19.55 -10.67
N SER A 42 -8.54 -20.30 -11.77
CA SER A 42 -8.86 -21.73 -11.75
C SER A 42 -7.77 -22.54 -11.04
N ALA A 43 -6.50 -22.26 -11.33
CA ALA A 43 -5.37 -22.89 -10.66
C ALA A 43 -5.39 -22.64 -9.14
N GLN A 44 -5.65 -21.40 -8.71
CA GLN A 44 -5.75 -21.04 -7.29
C GLN A 44 -6.94 -21.73 -6.61
N TYR A 45 -8.08 -21.83 -7.29
CA TYR A 45 -9.26 -22.54 -6.79
C TYR A 45 -8.97 -24.01 -6.54
N TYR A 46 -8.47 -24.74 -7.53
CA TYR A 46 -8.21 -26.18 -7.38
C TYR A 46 -7.10 -26.47 -6.36
N GLN A 47 -6.12 -25.57 -6.22
CA GLN A 47 -5.12 -25.68 -5.16
C GLN A 47 -5.74 -25.51 -3.77
N ASN A 48 -6.63 -24.52 -3.60
CA ASN A 48 -7.34 -24.29 -2.34
C ASN A 48 -8.27 -25.47 -1.97
N GLU A 49 -9.00 -26.04 -2.95
CA GLU A 49 -9.82 -27.24 -2.74
C GLU A 49 -8.96 -28.44 -2.33
N ARG A 50 -7.81 -28.65 -2.99
CA ARG A 50 -6.88 -29.74 -2.66
C ARG A 50 -6.31 -29.59 -1.24
N ASN A 51 -5.89 -28.38 -0.87
CA ASN A 51 -5.35 -28.10 0.45
C ASN A 51 -6.41 -28.32 1.55
N ASN A 52 -7.66 -27.93 1.29
CA ASN A 52 -8.76 -28.17 2.22
C ASN A 52 -9.04 -29.67 2.39
N LEU A 53 -9.05 -30.44 1.29
CA LEU A 53 -9.22 -31.89 1.32
C LEU A 53 -8.07 -32.62 2.04
N GLN A 54 -6.84 -32.08 1.94
CA GLN A 54 -5.68 -32.58 2.66
C GLN A 54 -5.61 -32.11 4.12
N GLY A 55 -6.52 -31.24 4.56
CA GLY A 55 -6.52 -30.67 5.90
C GLY A 55 -5.35 -29.73 6.19
N THR A 56 -4.68 -29.23 5.15
CA THR A 56 -3.49 -28.35 5.29
C THR A 56 -3.85 -26.88 5.47
N ILE A 57 -5.14 -26.53 5.35
CA ILE A 57 -5.67 -25.19 5.60
C ILE A 57 -6.91 -25.25 6.48
N THR A 58 -7.15 -24.18 7.24
CA THR A 58 -8.32 -24.03 8.09
C THR A 58 -9.56 -23.71 7.25
N GLY A 59 -10.75 -24.07 7.76
CA GLY A 59 -12.02 -23.73 7.10
C GLY A 59 -12.20 -22.22 6.85
N ALA A 60 -11.66 -21.37 7.75
CA ALA A 60 -11.65 -19.93 7.56
C ALA A 60 -10.79 -19.49 6.36
N ASN A 61 -9.56 -20.04 6.23
CA ASN A 61 -8.68 -19.76 5.09
C ASN A 61 -9.22 -20.33 3.77
N TYR A 62 -9.86 -21.50 3.83
CA TYR A 62 -10.55 -22.12 2.70
C TYR A 62 -11.66 -21.20 2.16
N ASN A 63 -12.55 -20.73 3.05
CA ASN A 63 -13.67 -19.87 2.69
C ASN A 63 -13.21 -18.47 2.22
N MET A 64 -12.18 -17.90 2.87
CA MET A 64 -11.62 -16.61 2.47
C MET A 64 -11.01 -16.66 1.06
N THR A 65 -10.25 -17.72 0.75
CA THR A 65 -9.66 -17.90 -0.58
C THR A 65 -10.74 -18.09 -1.65
N ARG A 66 -11.80 -18.86 -1.35
CA ARG A 66 -12.96 -18.98 -2.25
C ARG A 66 -13.67 -17.65 -2.49
N ALA A 67 -13.81 -16.80 -1.47
CA ALA A 67 -14.41 -15.47 -1.62
C ALA A 67 -13.55 -14.53 -2.49
N LYS A 68 -12.21 -14.55 -2.32
CA LYS A 68 -11.28 -13.80 -3.18
C LYS A 68 -11.37 -14.22 -4.65
N ILE A 69 -11.39 -15.54 -4.90
CA ILE A 69 -11.54 -16.10 -6.25
C ILE A 69 -12.90 -15.74 -6.85
N ALA A 70 -13.98 -15.80 -6.06
CA ALA A 70 -15.31 -15.41 -6.51
C ALA A 70 -15.34 -13.95 -7.02
N ASN A 71 -14.74 -13.02 -6.28
CA ASN A 71 -14.66 -11.62 -6.70
C ASN A 71 -13.78 -11.44 -7.94
N ALA A 72 -12.62 -12.10 -8.01
CA ALA A 72 -11.76 -12.04 -9.19
C ALA A 72 -12.47 -12.56 -10.45
N LEU A 73 -13.23 -13.64 -10.34
CA LEU A 73 -14.02 -14.18 -11.45
C LEU A 73 -15.15 -13.23 -11.88
N LEU A 74 -15.75 -12.47 -10.97
CA LEU A 74 -16.75 -11.46 -11.35
C LEU A 74 -16.12 -10.34 -12.18
N TYR A 75 -14.93 -9.86 -11.81
CA TYR A 75 -14.20 -8.85 -12.59
C TYR A 75 -13.81 -9.38 -13.97
N SER A 76 -13.26 -10.59 -14.07
CA SER A 76 -12.92 -11.19 -15.37
C SER A 76 -14.16 -11.50 -16.23
N LEU A 77 -15.34 -11.67 -15.62
CA LEU A 77 -16.59 -11.89 -16.35
C LEU A 77 -17.16 -10.61 -16.96
N ASP A 78 -16.91 -9.46 -16.34
CA ASP A 78 -17.28 -8.15 -16.89
C ASP A 78 -16.44 -7.84 -18.15
N ASP A 79 -15.17 -8.26 -18.18
CA ASP A 79 -14.28 -8.13 -19.35
C ASP A 79 -14.61 -9.11 -20.51
N LEU A 80 -15.33 -10.20 -20.22
CA LEU A 80 -15.80 -11.16 -21.23
C LEU A 80 -17.16 -10.74 -21.85
N GLN A 81 -17.72 -9.59 -21.46
CA GLN A 81 -18.94 -9.03 -22.07
C GLN A 81 -18.60 -8.16 -23.30
N ASP A 82 -18.37 -8.81 -24.45
CA ASP A 82 -18.57 -8.19 -25.76
C ASP A 82 -19.00 -9.27 -26.77
N ASP A 83 -20.26 -9.69 -26.66
CA ASP A 83 -21.23 -9.95 -27.75
C ASP A 83 -22.50 -10.54 -27.12
N ASP A 84 -23.66 -10.31 -27.72
CA ASP A 84 -25.01 -10.70 -27.26
C ASP A 84 -25.59 -9.91 -26.07
N THR A 85 -26.12 -8.71 -26.35
CA THR A 85 -27.58 -8.43 -26.28
C THR A 85 -27.87 -6.94 -26.55
N ARG A 86 -27.99 -6.60 -27.84
CA ARG A 86 -28.98 -5.60 -28.26
C ARG A 86 -30.35 -6.28 -28.17
N GLU A 87 -31.09 -6.05 -27.10
CA GLU A 87 -32.55 -5.82 -27.09
C GLU A 87 -33.11 -5.91 -25.67
N GLU A 88 -34.01 -4.97 -25.38
CA GLU A 88 -34.97 -4.94 -24.27
C GLU A 88 -34.47 -4.59 -22.86
N ALA A 89 -34.35 -3.29 -22.61
CA ALA A 89 -35.12 -2.64 -21.55
C ALA A 89 -35.25 -1.14 -21.85
N ALA A 90 -36.30 -0.81 -22.61
CA ALA A 90 -36.76 0.55 -22.77
C ALA A 90 -37.21 1.14 -21.42
N GLY A 91 -36.78 2.36 -21.14
CA GLY A 91 -37.59 3.31 -20.40
C GLY A 91 -37.11 3.66 -18.99
N VAL A 92 -36.07 4.49 -18.88
CA VAL A 92 -36.11 5.72 -18.05
C VAL A 92 -35.24 6.76 -18.74
N GLN A 93 -35.82 7.92 -19.05
CA GLN A 93 -35.12 9.06 -19.63
C GLN A 93 -34.13 9.63 -18.62
N THR A 94 -32.85 9.70 -18.98
CA THR A 94 -31.91 10.64 -18.36
C THR A 94 -31.48 11.65 -19.43
N HIS A 95 -31.72 12.92 -19.10
CA HIS A 95 -31.40 14.07 -19.93
C HIS A 95 -29.92 14.06 -20.32
N THR A 96 -29.69 14.19 -21.62
CA THR A 96 -28.42 14.54 -22.22
C THR A 96 -27.96 15.90 -21.71
N ILE A 97 -26.81 15.93 -21.04
CA ILE A 97 -25.88 17.06 -21.13
C ILE A 97 -24.55 16.47 -21.58
N VAL A 98 -24.34 16.48 -22.90
CA VAL A 98 -23.01 16.50 -23.50
C VAL A 98 -22.55 17.94 -23.50
N ASP A 99 -21.53 18.26 -22.70
CA ASP A 99 -20.26 18.77 -23.21
C ASP A 99 -19.33 19.18 -22.06
N ASN A 100 -18.04 18.95 -22.30
CA ASN A 100 -16.86 19.39 -21.54
C ASN A 100 -16.51 18.61 -20.27
N LEU A 101 -15.80 17.49 -20.47
CA LEU A 101 -14.55 17.26 -19.73
C LEU A 101 -13.41 17.17 -20.74
N VAL A 102 -12.85 18.34 -20.99
CA VAL A 102 -11.59 18.58 -21.65
C VAL A 102 -10.49 17.94 -20.81
N ASP A 103 -9.70 17.08 -21.43
CA ASP A 103 -8.26 16.92 -21.21
C ASP A 103 -7.77 17.02 -19.75
N ALA A 104 -7.95 15.94 -18.98
CA ALA A 104 -7.07 15.67 -17.84
C ALA A 104 -5.79 15.04 -18.38
N THR A 105 -4.90 15.88 -18.89
CA THR A 105 -3.51 15.58 -19.20
C THR A 105 -2.92 14.60 -18.16
N LYS A 106 -2.69 13.36 -18.61
CA LYS A 106 -1.85 12.39 -17.89
C LYS A 106 -0.53 13.11 -17.57
N PRO A 107 -0.07 13.18 -16.31
CA PRO A 107 1.22 13.80 -16.03
C PRO A 107 2.31 13.00 -16.73
N SER A 108 2.78 13.54 -17.85
CA SER A 108 3.85 13.00 -18.66
C SER A 108 5.16 13.20 -17.88
N GLY A 109 5.51 12.22 -17.07
CA GLY A 109 6.78 12.18 -16.35
C GLY A 109 6.83 10.97 -15.42
N SER A 110 7.83 10.11 -15.62
CA SER A 110 8.16 9.02 -14.70
C SER A 110 8.40 9.59 -13.28
N LYS A 111 7.71 9.07 -12.27
CA LYS A 111 7.82 9.53 -10.87
C LYS A 111 8.66 8.57 -10.04
N THR A 112 9.74 9.05 -9.43
CA THR A 112 10.54 8.23 -8.51
C THR A 112 9.81 7.99 -7.19
N VAL A 113 9.77 6.73 -6.77
CA VAL A 113 9.36 6.30 -5.42
C VAL A 113 10.62 5.90 -4.67
N LEU A 114 11.07 6.74 -3.74
CA LEU A 114 12.25 6.48 -2.93
C LEU A 114 11.84 5.71 -1.66
N PHE A 115 12.17 4.43 -1.62
CA PHE A 115 11.95 3.54 -0.48
C PHE A 115 13.20 3.51 0.41
N LEU A 116 13.05 3.94 1.65
CA LEU A 116 14.11 4.11 2.64
C LEU A 116 13.93 3.07 3.75
N ALA A 117 14.80 2.06 3.74
CA ALA A 117 14.77 0.95 4.68
C ALA A 117 15.74 1.16 5.85
N SER A 118 15.20 1.30 7.06
CA SER A 118 15.99 1.43 8.30
C SER A 118 15.64 0.32 9.29
N ASN A 119 16.60 -0.56 9.60
CA ASN A 119 16.49 -1.58 10.66
C ASN A 119 17.80 -1.70 11.47
N PRO A 120 18.15 -0.69 12.29
CA PRO A 120 19.39 -0.69 13.06
C PRO A 120 19.32 -1.52 14.36
N SER A 121 18.12 -1.83 14.86
CA SER A 121 17.92 -2.43 16.18
C SER A 121 18.24 -3.93 16.26
N GLN A 122 18.45 -4.63 15.14
CA GLN A 122 18.63 -6.10 15.07
C GLN A 122 17.55 -6.94 15.79
N THR A 123 16.54 -6.32 16.38
CA THR A 123 15.43 -6.94 17.12
C THR A 123 14.25 -7.09 16.18
N GLY A 124 13.98 -8.33 15.77
CA GLY A 124 12.94 -8.65 14.79
C GLY A 124 13.40 -8.42 13.34
N LYS A 125 13.35 -9.46 12.52
CA LYS A 125 13.60 -9.34 11.09
C LYS A 125 12.39 -8.68 10.43
N LEU A 126 12.34 -7.34 10.40
CA LEU A 126 11.44 -6.63 9.49
C LEU A 126 11.66 -7.15 8.07
N GLN A 127 10.59 -7.43 7.35
CA GLN A 127 10.67 -8.00 6.01
C GLN A 127 10.78 -6.90 4.94
N LEU A 128 11.70 -5.94 5.14
CA LEU A 128 11.86 -4.74 4.31
C LEU A 128 12.08 -5.06 2.83
N THR A 129 12.91 -6.08 2.53
CA THR A 129 13.14 -6.54 1.16
C THR A 129 11.88 -7.16 0.55
N HIS A 130 11.09 -7.89 1.34
CA HIS A 130 9.83 -8.47 0.86
C HIS A 130 8.78 -7.39 0.62
N GLU A 131 8.69 -6.38 1.49
CA GLU A 131 7.85 -5.21 1.29
C GLU A 131 8.20 -4.49 -0.03
N PHE A 132 9.48 -4.19 -0.23
CA PHE A 132 9.96 -3.53 -1.44
C PHE A 132 9.69 -4.38 -2.70
N ALA A 133 9.88 -5.70 -2.63
CA ALA A 133 9.57 -6.59 -3.75
C ALA A 133 8.08 -6.58 -4.09
N ARG A 134 7.19 -6.61 -3.08
CA ARG A 134 5.74 -6.61 -3.26
C ARG A 134 5.22 -5.32 -3.87
N LEU A 135 5.68 -4.17 -3.37
CA LEU A 135 5.29 -2.89 -3.95
C LEU A 135 5.86 -2.70 -5.35
N SER A 136 7.12 -3.12 -5.60
CA SER A 136 7.75 -2.99 -6.91
C SER A 136 7.00 -3.79 -7.98
N GLN A 137 6.48 -4.96 -7.60
CA GLN A 137 5.62 -5.76 -8.47
C GLN A 137 4.35 -5.01 -8.88
N GLN A 138 3.72 -4.25 -7.96
CA GLN A 138 2.52 -3.47 -8.31
C GLN A 138 2.84 -2.29 -9.24
N LEU A 139 4.07 -1.78 -9.20
CA LEU A 139 4.50 -0.62 -9.96
C LEU A 139 5.13 -0.97 -11.31
N GLN A 140 5.31 -2.25 -11.64
CA GLN A 140 6.09 -2.71 -12.79
C GLN A 140 5.68 -2.05 -14.12
N ASP A 141 4.37 -1.94 -14.37
CA ASP A 141 3.81 -1.36 -15.60
C ASP A 141 3.31 0.08 -15.42
N SER A 142 3.69 0.72 -14.32
CA SER A 142 3.29 2.09 -13.99
C SER A 142 4.35 3.13 -14.35
N ASP A 143 3.93 4.40 -14.32
CA ASP A 143 4.82 5.56 -14.44
C ASP A 143 5.68 5.77 -13.17
N PHE A 144 5.45 5.01 -12.10
CA PHE A 144 6.25 5.07 -10.88
C PHE A 144 7.49 4.17 -10.99
N LYS A 145 8.65 4.69 -10.56
CA LYS A 145 9.94 3.97 -10.57
C LYS A 145 10.44 3.80 -9.14
N PRO A 146 10.26 2.60 -8.54
CA PRO A 146 10.74 2.34 -7.19
C PRO A 146 12.26 2.24 -7.16
N LYS A 147 12.86 2.88 -6.16
CA LYS A 147 14.28 2.79 -5.81
C LYS A 147 14.39 2.51 -4.31
N MET A 148 15.18 1.51 -3.95
CA MET A 148 15.44 1.15 -2.56
C MET A 148 16.82 1.63 -2.14
N GLU A 149 16.87 2.30 -0.99
CA GLU A 149 18.10 2.57 -0.25
C GLU A 149 17.96 1.94 1.15
N ASP A 150 19.03 1.33 1.63
CA ASP A 150 19.11 0.69 2.95
C ASP A 150 20.18 1.34 3.83
N ALA A 151 20.31 0.87 5.08
CA ALA A 151 21.29 1.37 6.04
C ALA A 151 21.27 2.91 6.17
N ILE A 152 20.06 3.46 6.33
CA ILE A 152 19.83 4.90 6.27
C ILE A 152 20.38 5.61 7.51
N THR A 153 21.35 6.50 7.32
CA THR A 153 21.80 7.49 8.32
C THR A 153 21.11 8.83 8.07
N PHE A 154 21.22 9.76 9.00
CA PHE A 154 20.65 11.09 8.78
C PHE A 154 21.31 11.82 7.60
N THR A 155 22.63 11.67 7.45
CA THR A 155 23.37 12.28 6.33
C THR A 155 22.99 11.67 4.98
N ASN A 156 22.92 10.33 4.87
CA ASN A 156 22.59 9.70 3.60
C ASN A 156 21.11 9.90 3.22
N LEU A 157 20.20 9.99 4.21
CA LEU A 157 18.80 10.33 3.99
C LEU A 157 18.66 11.65 3.21
N GLN A 158 19.35 12.69 3.69
CA GLN A 158 19.35 14.00 3.04
C GLN A 158 19.89 13.91 1.61
N LYS A 159 21.01 13.22 1.44
CA LYS A 159 21.67 13.02 0.16
C LYS A 159 20.73 12.33 -0.83
N PHE A 160 20.08 11.23 -0.45
CA PHE A 160 19.21 10.47 -1.33
C PHE A 160 17.99 11.28 -1.78
N ILE A 161 17.34 12.02 -0.87
CA ILE A 161 16.22 12.89 -1.24
C ILE A 161 16.66 13.96 -2.26
N LEU A 162 17.84 14.56 -2.07
CA LEU A 162 18.38 15.58 -2.99
C LEU A 162 18.77 15.01 -4.36
N GLN A 163 19.37 13.83 -4.38
CA GLN A 163 19.86 13.19 -5.61
C GLN A 163 18.70 12.64 -6.43
N GLU A 164 17.76 11.96 -5.79
CA GLU A 164 16.69 11.23 -6.46
C GLU A 164 15.48 12.09 -6.81
N LYS A 165 15.36 13.24 -6.13
CA LYS A 165 14.23 14.17 -6.25
C LYS A 165 12.87 13.47 -6.34
N PRO A 166 12.53 12.63 -5.34
CA PRO A 166 11.38 11.75 -5.45
C PRO A 166 10.05 12.49 -5.43
N GLY A 167 9.07 11.94 -6.15
CA GLY A 167 7.66 12.32 -5.99
C GLY A 167 7.03 11.68 -4.76
N ILE A 168 7.49 10.47 -4.40
CA ILE A 168 7.04 9.74 -3.22
C ILE A 168 8.26 9.31 -2.38
N VAL A 169 8.23 9.61 -1.09
CA VAL A 169 9.18 9.06 -0.11
C VAL A 169 8.46 8.05 0.77
N HIS A 170 9.00 6.84 0.86
CA HIS A 170 8.46 5.78 1.70
C HIS A 170 9.51 5.38 2.74
N PHE A 171 9.27 5.68 4.01
CA PHE A 171 10.08 5.16 5.11
C PHE A 171 9.50 3.86 5.61
N SER A 172 10.31 2.81 5.62
CA SER A 172 9.97 1.55 6.27
C SER A 172 11.04 1.22 7.31
N GLY A 173 10.59 1.02 8.55
CA GLY A 173 11.48 0.83 9.69
C GLY A 173 10.74 0.93 11.02
N HIS A 174 11.51 0.95 12.11
CA HIS A 174 10.93 1.10 13.44
C HIS A 174 10.63 2.58 13.74
N GLY A 175 9.40 2.84 14.18
CA GLY A 175 9.00 4.07 14.85
C GLY A 175 8.61 3.69 16.27
N GLU A 176 8.90 4.53 17.25
CA GLU A 176 8.64 4.15 18.64
C GLU A 176 8.11 5.29 19.49
N LYS A 177 7.30 4.88 20.46
CA LYS A 177 7.07 5.57 21.73
C LYS A 177 7.94 4.81 22.72
N LEU A 178 8.95 5.47 23.30
CA LEU A 178 9.95 4.89 24.22
C LEU A 178 9.50 3.60 24.93
N GLY A 179 9.85 2.45 24.37
CA GLY A 179 9.74 1.14 25.02
C GLY A 179 10.96 0.90 25.92
N ALA A 180 10.84 -0.04 26.86
CA ALA A 180 11.95 -0.41 27.75
C ALA A 180 13.19 -0.90 26.98
N GLU A 181 13.01 -1.46 25.78
CA GLU A 181 14.08 -1.96 24.92
C GLU A 181 14.87 -0.82 24.24
N VAL A 182 14.19 0.27 23.88
CA VAL A 182 14.82 1.46 23.29
C VAL A 182 15.40 2.38 24.36
N LYS A 183 14.89 2.37 25.60
CA LYS A 183 15.63 2.97 26.73
C LYS A 183 17.03 2.38 26.84
N ASP A 184 17.17 1.07 26.75
CA ASP A 184 18.47 0.39 26.82
C ASP A 184 19.37 0.70 25.60
N ALA A 185 18.79 0.92 24.41
CA ALA A 185 19.53 1.35 23.22
C ALA A 185 19.94 2.85 23.26
N LEU A 186 19.05 3.73 23.70
CA LEU A 186 19.29 5.18 23.82
C LEU A 186 20.22 5.52 24.98
N SER A 187 20.13 4.80 26.10
CA SER A 187 21.09 4.88 27.21
C SER A 187 22.50 4.45 26.78
N ARG A 188 22.62 3.49 25.86
CA ARG A 188 23.90 3.12 25.22
C ARG A 188 24.42 4.19 24.25
N GLY A 189 23.52 4.94 23.61
CA GLY A 189 23.82 6.09 22.74
C GLY A 189 24.03 7.43 23.45
N GLY A 190 23.97 7.49 24.79
CA GLY A 190 24.27 8.69 25.58
C GLY A 190 23.09 9.63 25.89
N LEU A 191 21.85 9.21 25.66
CA LEU A 191 20.65 9.95 26.07
C LEU A 191 20.15 9.45 27.43
N ASN A 192 20.20 10.30 28.46
CA ASN A 192 19.67 9.99 29.80
C ASN A 192 18.16 10.22 29.84
N ILE A 193 17.39 9.15 30.06
CA ILE A 193 15.92 9.16 30.06
C ILE A 193 15.38 8.85 31.47
N ASP A 194 15.90 9.59 32.45
CA ASP A 194 15.51 9.48 33.87
C ASP A 194 14.70 10.70 34.35
N ASP A 195 14.33 11.62 33.46
CA ASP A 195 13.60 12.84 33.83
C ASP A 195 12.09 12.65 33.61
N GLU A 196 11.34 12.45 34.69
CA GLU A 196 9.87 12.21 34.71
C GLU A 196 9.03 13.35 34.10
N ASN A 197 9.66 14.48 33.75
CA ASN A 197 9.00 15.66 33.19
C ASN A 197 9.35 15.93 31.71
N GLN A 198 10.08 15.05 31.02
CA GLN A 198 10.36 15.22 29.60
C GLN A 198 9.20 14.69 28.74
N THR A 199 8.69 15.56 27.87
CA THR A 199 7.86 15.16 26.73
C THR A 199 8.61 14.07 25.97
N VAL A 200 7.99 12.90 25.85
CA VAL A 200 8.59 11.76 25.12
C VAL A 200 8.84 12.20 23.68
N ASP A 201 10.09 12.45 23.34
CA ASP A 201 10.48 12.84 21.97
C ASP A 201 10.12 11.69 21.03
N THR A 202 9.09 11.89 20.19
CA THR A 202 8.74 10.97 19.12
C THR A 202 9.70 11.20 17.94
N GLY A 203 10.10 10.13 17.27
CA GLY A 203 11.05 10.22 16.16
C GLY A 203 11.06 9.01 15.24
N ILE A 204 12.01 8.99 14.32
CA ILE A 204 12.29 7.85 13.45
C ILE A 204 13.67 7.31 13.82
N ILE A 205 13.81 6.00 13.87
CA ILE A 205 15.09 5.36 14.18
C ILE A 205 15.85 5.14 12.86
N LEU A 206 17.03 5.75 12.77
CA LEU A 206 18.01 5.61 11.70
C LEU A 206 19.27 4.92 12.22
N PHE A 207 20.22 4.64 11.35
CA PHE A 207 21.57 4.27 11.76
C PHE A 207 22.37 5.51 12.20
N SER A 208 23.24 5.33 13.18
CA SER A 208 24.36 6.24 13.43
C SER A 208 25.26 6.34 12.20
N GLU A 209 26.06 7.41 12.10
CA GLU A 209 26.90 7.63 10.92
C GLU A 209 28.00 6.56 10.72
N ASP A 210 28.35 5.82 11.78
CA ASP A 210 29.25 4.66 11.71
C ASP A 210 28.52 3.33 11.44
N LEU A 211 27.19 3.36 11.29
CA LEU A 211 26.29 2.24 11.00
C LEU A 211 26.20 1.17 12.10
N ARG A 212 26.61 1.50 13.33
CA ARG A 212 26.71 0.51 14.41
C ARG A 212 25.53 0.52 15.35
N GLU A 213 24.98 1.70 15.62
CA GLU A 213 24.00 1.91 16.66
C GLU A 213 22.74 2.56 16.10
N PRO A 214 21.57 2.35 16.74
CA PRO A 214 20.37 3.11 16.42
C PRO A 214 20.54 4.59 16.80
N PHE A 215 20.07 5.48 15.93
CA PHE A 215 20.07 6.92 16.09
C PHE A 215 18.65 7.47 15.94
N LEU A 216 18.09 8.00 17.03
CA LEU A 216 16.75 8.59 17.02
C LEU A 216 16.80 10.00 16.42
N VAL A 217 16.05 10.20 15.34
CA VAL A 217 15.84 11.53 14.75
C VAL A 217 14.49 12.05 15.20
N SER A 218 14.47 13.14 15.96
CA SER A 218 13.25 13.70 16.52
C SER A 218 12.29 14.23 15.44
N THR A 219 11.01 14.31 15.79
CA THR A 219 9.96 14.83 14.92
C THR A 219 10.27 16.23 14.39
N ASP A 220 10.81 17.11 15.23
CA ASP A 220 11.21 18.47 14.83
C ASP A 220 12.31 18.46 13.76
N VAL A 221 13.30 17.57 13.91
CA VAL A 221 14.39 17.43 12.94
C VAL A 221 13.86 16.88 11.61
N ILE A 222 12.96 15.89 11.65
CA ILE A 222 12.29 15.36 10.44
C ILE A 222 11.43 16.45 9.77
N GLY A 223 10.66 17.22 10.52
CA GLY A 223 9.87 18.34 10.01
C GLY A 223 10.75 19.39 9.35
N HIS A 224 11.87 19.76 9.98
CA HIS A 224 12.82 20.72 9.43
C HIS A 224 13.50 20.19 8.15
N LEU A 225 13.84 18.90 8.11
CA LEU A 225 14.38 18.24 6.93
C LEU A 225 13.42 18.41 5.74
N PHE A 226 12.16 18.00 5.89
CA PHE A 226 11.18 18.09 4.80
C PHE A 226 10.87 19.53 4.41
N LYS A 227 10.82 20.45 5.38
CA LYS A 227 10.74 21.89 5.10
C LYS A 227 11.87 22.35 4.18
N SER A 228 13.11 22.00 4.51
CA SER A 228 14.29 22.36 3.73
C SER A 228 14.23 21.76 2.31
N MET A 229 13.95 20.45 2.22
CA MET A 229 13.87 19.74 0.93
C MET A 229 12.81 20.33 0.00
N VAL A 230 11.61 20.61 0.51
CA VAL A 230 10.52 21.12 -0.31
C VAL A 230 10.67 22.63 -0.58
N LYS A 231 10.91 23.45 0.46
CA LYS A 231 10.84 24.93 0.34
C LYS A 231 12.13 25.59 -0.13
N ILE A 232 13.29 24.99 0.17
CA ILE A 232 14.60 25.56 -0.16
C ILE A 232 15.19 24.86 -1.38
N GLN A 233 15.15 23.53 -1.37
CA GLN A 233 15.80 22.71 -2.39
C GLN A 233 14.88 22.40 -3.58
N ASN A 234 13.59 22.76 -3.49
CA ASN A 234 12.57 22.55 -4.52
C ASN A 234 12.45 21.08 -4.95
N VAL A 235 12.58 20.15 -4.01
CA VAL A 235 12.35 18.73 -4.25
C VAL A 235 10.85 18.48 -4.40
N PRO A 236 10.37 17.84 -5.49
CA PRO A 236 8.96 17.76 -5.83
C PRO A 236 8.23 16.63 -5.08
N ILE A 237 8.32 16.64 -3.74
CA ILE A 237 7.72 15.59 -2.90
C ILE A 237 6.21 15.83 -2.79
N GLU A 238 5.41 14.91 -3.33
CA GLU A 238 3.95 14.96 -3.31
C GLU A 238 3.35 14.08 -2.20
N THR A 239 4.03 12.97 -1.87
CA THR A 239 3.57 12.00 -0.87
C THR A 239 4.73 11.51 0.00
N VAL A 240 4.51 11.45 1.30
CA VAL A 240 5.41 10.80 2.27
C VAL A 240 4.64 9.71 3.01
N ILE A 241 5.24 8.54 3.16
CA ILE A 241 4.68 7.43 3.92
C ILE A 241 5.65 7.10 5.05
N PHE A 242 5.17 7.19 6.28
CA PHE A 242 5.86 6.68 7.46
C PHE A 242 5.28 5.32 7.83
N ASN A 243 5.75 4.27 7.15
CA ASN A 243 5.41 2.89 7.48
C ASN A 243 6.27 2.41 8.67
N SER A 244 6.03 3.08 9.79
CA SER A 244 6.70 2.89 11.06
C SER A 244 5.68 3.14 12.17
N CYS A 245 5.78 2.38 13.25
CA CYS A 245 4.84 2.48 14.36
C CYS A 245 4.87 3.87 15.01
N HIS A 246 3.72 4.39 15.43
CA HIS A 246 3.62 5.67 16.16
C HIS A 246 4.19 6.89 15.39
N SER A 247 3.94 6.94 14.09
CA SER A 247 4.45 7.98 13.19
C SER A 247 3.50 9.17 12.94
N GLU A 248 2.38 9.27 13.66
CA GLU A 248 1.39 10.35 13.49
C GLU A 248 1.97 11.76 13.71
N ALA A 249 2.84 11.95 14.72
CA ALA A 249 3.44 13.25 15.00
C ALA A 249 4.34 13.73 13.83
N GLN A 250 5.09 12.81 13.24
CA GLN A 250 5.93 13.02 12.07
C GLN A 250 5.06 13.29 10.84
N ALA A 251 3.96 12.54 10.68
CA ALA A 251 3.00 12.77 9.60
C ALA A 251 2.42 14.18 9.66
N GLN A 252 1.97 14.61 10.85
CA GLN A 252 1.45 15.95 11.07
C GLN A 252 2.51 17.03 10.79
N ALA A 253 3.72 16.88 11.33
CA ALA A 253 4.80 17.86 11.15
C ALA A 253 5.22 18.02 9.67
N VAL A 254 5.31 16.91 8.93
CA VAL A 254 5.70 16.93 7.51
C VAL A 254 4.57 17.41 6.60
N SER A 255 3.31 17.17 6.97
CA SER A 255 2.14 17.58 6.17
C SER A 255 1.98 19.10 6.02
N GLN A 256 2.68 19.89 6.85
CA GLN A 256 2.78 21.34 6.69
C GLN A 256 3.51 21.75 5.41
N TYR A 257 4.28 20.83 4.82
CA TYR A 257 5.13 21.09 3.65
C TYR A 257 4.87 20.14 2.49
N VAL A 258 4.42 18.91 2.76
CA VAL A 258 4.12 17.88 1.76
C VAL A 258 2.61 17.70 1.63
N PRO A 259 2.05 17.67 0.41
CA PRO A 259 0.60 17.60 0.19
C PRO A 259 -0.08 16.39 0.82
N ASN A 260 0.54 15.21 0.77
CA ASN A 260 -0.02 13.99 1.34
C ASN A 260 0.99 13.32 2.26
N VAL A 261 0.61 13.05 3.51
CA VAL A 261 1.48 12.34 4.45
C VAL A 261 0.69 11.26 5.18
N ILE A 262 1.18 10.03 5.09
CA ILE A 262 0.58 8.85 5.68
C ILE A 262 1.45 8.43 6.86
N GLY A 263 0.81 8.09 7.98
CA GLY A 263 1.49 7.54 9.14
C GLY A 263 0.61 6.58 9.91
N THR A 264 1.05 6.20 11.11
CA THR A 264 0.29 5.34 12.02
C THR A 264 0.18 5.97 13.41
N SER A 265 -1.01 5.92 14.00
CA SER A 265 -1.26 6.43 15.36
C SER A 265 -0.70 5.48 16.44
N TYR A 266 -0.61 4.18 16.11
CA TYR A 266 -0.12 3.13 16.99
C TYR A 266 0.68 2.08 16.22
N ALA A 267 1.24 1.10 16.94
CA ALA A 267 1.91 -0.04 16.33
C ALA A 267 1.00 -0.82 15.38
N VAL A 268 1.55 -1.16 14.21
CA VAL A 268 0.95 -1.98 13.16
C VAL A 268 1.83 -3.21 12.96
N LYS A 269 1.23 -4.40 12.81
CA LYS A 269 2.00 -5.63 12.54
C LYS A 269 2.68 -5.57 11.18
N ASP A 270 3.89 -6.13 11.08
CA ASP A 270 4.69 -6.21 9.85
C ASP A 270 3.89 -6.71 8.63
N ASN A 271 3.15 -7.82 8.76
CA ASN A 271 2.33 -8.34 7.65
C ASN A 271 1.20 -7.39 7.22
N ALA A 272 0.64 -6.61 8.16
CA ALA A 272 -0.41 -5.65 7.86
C ALA A 272 0.15 -4.38 7.22
N ALA A 273 1.34 -3.94 7.66
CA ALA A 273 2.11 -2.87 7.04
C ALA A 273 2.47 -3.22 5.58
N ILE A 274 2.94 -4.44 5.33
CA ILE A 274 3.23 -4.94 3.97
C ILE A 274 1.95 -4.99 3.12
N ALA A 275 0.84 -5.47 3.70
CA ALA A 275 -0.45 -5.53 3.02
C ALA A 275 -0.98 -4.15 2.65
N PHE A 276 -0.85 -3.18 3.57
CA PHE A 276 -1.14 -1.77 3.33
C PHE A 276 -0.34 -1.25 2.13
N SER A 277 1.00 -1.33 2.20
CA SER A 277 1.89 -0.84 1.15
C SER A 277 1.57 -1.48 -0.21
N THR A 278 1.36 -2.80 -0.24
CA THR A 278 1.05 -3.52 -1.48
C THR A 278 -0.22 -2.95 -2.14
N SER A 279 -1.30 -2.82 -1.39
CA SER A 279 -2.58 -2.35 -1.93
C SER A 279 -2.59 -0.84 -2.20
N PHE A 280 -1.88 -0.05 -1.41
CA PHE A 280 -1.68 1.37 -1.68
C PHE A 280 -1.00 1.60 -3.04
N TYR A 281 0.12 0.92 -3.30
CA TYR A 281 0.84 1.07 -4.57
C TYR A 281 0.08 0.45 -5.75
N LEU A 282 -0.72 -0.59 -5.54
CA LEU A 282 -1.67 -1.08 -6.55
C LEU A 282 -2.66 0.01 -6.95
N GLY A 283 -3.26 0.70 -5.97
CA GLY A 283 -4.19 1.81 -6.24
C GLY A 283 -3.55 2.92 -7.06
N LEU A 284 -2.33 3.35 -6.68
CA LEU A 284 -1.58 4.34 -7.43
C LEU A 284 -1.25 3.87 -8.86
N ALA A 285 -0.82 2.62 -9.03
CA ALA A 285 -0.53 2.05 -10.35
C ALA A 285 -1.77 2.03 -11.26
N GLN A 286 -2.96 1.87 -10.68
CA GLN A 286 -4.25 1.93 -11.38
C GLN A 286 -4.76 3.36 -11.63
N GLY A 287 -3.96 4.39 -11.31
CA GLY A 287 -4.33 5.79 -11.52
C GLY A 287 -5.28 6.36 -10.48
N GLN A 288 -5.48 5.68 -9.34
CA GLN A 288 -6.25 6.23 -8.23
C GLN A 288 -5.52 7.40 -7.57
N ASN A 289 -6.28 8.31 -6.98
CA ASN A 289 -5.68 9.36 -6.15
C ASN A 289 -5.19 8.80 -4.80
N VAL A 290 -4.42 9.60 -4.05
CA VAL A 290 -3.80 9.16 -2.79
C VAL A 290 -4.83 8.70 -1.76
N LEU A 291 -5.96 9.40 -1.59
CA LEU A 291 -6.99 9.00 -0.63
C LEU A 291 -7.61 7.64 -0.98
N GLN A 292 -7.94 7.42 -2.27
CA GLN A 292 -8.44 6.15 -2.76
C GLN A 292 -7.42 5.01 -2.55
N ALA A 293 -6.15 5.26 -2.86
CA ALA A 293 -5.07 4.31 -2.66
C ALA A 293 -4.87 3.98 -1.15
N VAL A 294 -4.96 4.97 -0.27
CA VAL A 294 -4.89 4.76 1.19
C VAL A 294 -6.04 3.88 1.65
N ASN A 295 -7.28 4.16 1.22
CA ASN A 295 -8.44 3.34 1.58
C ASN A 295 -8.31 1.90 1.09
N LEU A 296 -7.76 1.69 -0.11
CA LEU A 296 -7.45 0.35 -0.62
C LEU A 296 -6.38 -0.35 0.24
N GLY A 297 -5.34 0.37 0.64
CA GLY A 297 -4.30 -0.10 1.56
C GLY A 297 -4.85 -0.52 2.93
N VAL A 298 -5.62 0.38 3.56
CA VAL A 298 -6.24 0.16 4.88
C VAL A 298 -7.16 -1.05 4.83
N GLY A 299 -8.02 -1.17 3.81
CA GLY A 299 -8.90 -2.33 3.63
C GLY A 299 -8.13 -3.65 3.57
N ASN A 300 -6.95 -3.68 2.94
CA ASN A 300 -6.11 -4.87 2.91
C ASN A 300 -5.40 -5.14 4.25
N ALA A 301 -4.96 -4.09 4.95
CA ALA A 301 -4.36 -4.23 6.29
C ALA A 301 -5.38 -4.79 7.32
N MET A 302 -6.65 -4.39 7.22
CA MET A 302 -7.74 -4.89 8.07
C MET A 302 -7.92 -6.42 7.96
N ALA A 303 -7.60 -7.02 6.82
CA ALA A 303 -7.62 -8.48 6.67
C ALA A 303 -6.62 -9.21 7.60
N TYR A 304 -5.66 -8.49 8.18
CA TYR A 304 -4.68 -8.99 9.16
C TYR A 304 -5.06 -8.63 10.60
N ASN A 305 -6.33 -8.28 10.85
CA ASN A 305 -6.89 -7.86 12.14
C ASN A 305 -6.28 -6.58 12.69
N GLU A 306 -5.90 -5.64 11.81
CA GLU A 306 -5.56 -4.28 12.22
C GLU A 306 -6.82 -3.40 12.23
N PRO A 307 -7.04 -2.62 13.30
CA PRO A 307 -8.09 -1.61 13.34
C PRO A 307 -7.87 -0.50 12.30
N ILE A 308 -8.97 0.07 11.79
CA ILE A 308 -8.94 1.17 10.81
C ILE A 308 -8.27 2.43 11.36
N ASP A 309 -8.44 2.72 12.65
CA ASP A 309 -7.95 3.92 13.33
C ASP A 309 -6.42 3.94 13.54
N ARG A 310 -5.73 2.87 13.13
CA ARG A 310 -4.28 2.76 13.17
C ARG A 310 -3.59 3.59 12.11
N PHE A 311 -4.21 3.75 10.95
CA PHE A 311 -3.65 4.53 9.85
C PHE A 311 -4.18 5.96 9.89
N VAL A 312 -3.32 6.92 9.57
CA VAL A 312 -3.70 8.33 9.48
C VAL A 312 -3.23 8.90 8.17
N LEU A 313 -4.06 9.75 7.56
CA LEU A 313 -3.72 10.54 6.39
C LEU A 313 -3.84 12.01 6.75
N TYR A 314 -2.79 12.76 6.47
CA TYR A 314 -2.81 14.22 6.47
C TYR A 314 -2.73 14.73 5.04
N GLN A 315 -3.61 15.65 4.69
CA GLN A 315 -3.57 16.38 3.43
C GLN A 315 -3.43 17.88 3.69
N ASN A 316 -2.37 18.48 3.16
CA ASN A 316 -2.09 19.92 3.27
C ASN A 316 -2.16 20.47 4.71
N GLY A 317 -1.68 19.70 5.69
CA GLY A 317 -1.66 20.10 7.10
C GLY A 317 -2.88 19.67 7.92
N GLU A 318 -3.93 19.13 7.27
CA GLU A 318 -5.18 18.72 7.92
C GLU A 318 -5.33 17.19 7.93
N LYS A 319 -5.86 16.64 9.02
CA LYS A 319 -6.15 15.20 9.12
C LYS A 319 -7.42 14.87 8.34
N VAL A 320 -7.38 13.81 7.55
CA VAL A 320 -8.49 13.34 6.71
C VAL A 320 -9.05 12.05 7.29
N ASP A 321 -10.37 11.90 7.25
CA ASP A 321 -11.06 10.68 7.67
C ASP A 321 -10.88 9.57 6.62
N LEU A 322 -10.57 8.36 7.12
CA LEU A 322 -10.35 7.14 6.34
C LEU A 322 -11.53 6.16 6.51
#